data_AF-A0A7S3GJM2-F1
#
_entry.id   AF-A0A7S3GJM2-F1
#
_cell.length_a   1.000
_cell.length_b   1.000
_cell.length_c   1.000
_cell.angle_alpha   90.00
_cell.angle_beta   90.00
_cell.angle_gamma   90.00
#
_symmetry.space_group_name_H-M   'P 1'
#
loop_
_entity.id
_entity.type
_entity.pdbx_description
1 polymer ?
#
loop_
_entity_poly.entity_id
_entity_poly.type
_entity_poly.pdbx_seq_one_letter_code
_entity_poly.pdbx_strand_id
1 'polypeptide(L)'
;GIDLLHMLAGNLRLYYWDNVLMLRRVILVLIYAFMPFSVSKEAAFLFANALFLVHHSLSRPYLSSAANMVESLMLGNLVAIGALNLPYVVEMHILKGDSSLSEVLSAAENLQDVLAFGV
;
A
#
# COMPACT_ATOMS: atom_id res chain seq x y z
N GLY A 1 -32.62 -19.96 12.09
CA GLY A 1 -31.39 -20.77 12.03
C GLY A 1 -30.38 -20.18 11.07
N ILE A 2 -30.73 -20.12 9.78
CA ILE A 2 -29.88 -19.61 8.70
C ILE A 2 -29.63 -18.09 8.81
N ASP A 3 -30.65 -17.31 9.19
CA ASP A 3 -30.52 -15.85 9.34
C ASP A 3 -29.52 -15.42 10.42
N LEU A 4 -29.47 -16.17 11.54
CA LEU A 4 -28.51 -15.93 12.61
C LEU A 4 -27.07 -16.19 12.14
N LEU A 5 -26.88 -17.21 11.31
CA LEU A 5 -25.58 -17.60 10.77
C LEU A 5 -25.08 -16.58 9.73
N HIS A 6 -25.97 -16.08 8.87
CA HIS A 6 -25.67 -14.98 7.95
C HIS A 6 -25.36 -13.68 8.69
N MET A 7 -26.09 -13.37 9.76
CA MET A 7 -25.85 -12.17 10.56
C MET A 7 -24.50 -12.23 11.29
N LEU A 8 -24.15 -13.38 11.88
CA LEU A 8 -22.86 -13.59 12.53
C LEU A 8 -21.69 -13.52 11.53
N ALA A 9 -21.84 -14.15 10.35
CA ALA A 9 -20.84 -14.09 9.29
C ALA A 9 -20.64 -12.67 8.74
N GLY A 10 -21.73 -11.90 8.61
CA GLY A 10 -21.67 -10.49 8.23
C GLY A 10 -20.90 -9.64 9.26
N ASN A 11 -21.18 -9.82 10.54
CA ASN A 11 -20.50 -9.10 11.62
C ASN A 11 -19.01 -9.45 11.69
N LEU A 12 -18.64 -10.73 11.58
CA LEU A 12 -17.23 -11.15 11.58
C LEU A 12 -16.44 -10.54 10.42
N ARG A 13 -17.06 -10.44 9.24
CA ARG A 13 -16.44 -9.82 8.06
C ARG A 13 -16.19 -8.32 8.27
N LEU A 14 -17.12 -7.62 8.90
CA LEU A 14 -16.98 -6.21 9.25
C LEU A 14 -15.87 -6.00 10.29
N TYR A 15 -15.87 -6.77 11.38
CA TYR A 15 -14.82 -6.70 12.40
C TYR A 15 -13.43 -7.01 11.83
N TYR A 16 -13.32 -8.01 10.96
CA TYR A 16 -12.07 -8.31 10.27
C TYR A 16 -11.61 -7.10 9.45
N TRP A 17 -12.51 -6.49 8.68
CA TRP A 17 -12.17 -5.35 7.84
C TRP A 17 -11.75 -4.11 8.63
N ASP A 18 -12.42 -3.82 9.74
CA ASP A 18 -12.02 -2.72 10.63
C ASP A 18 -10.60 -2.91 11.17
N ASN A 19 -10.23 -4.15 11.50
CA ASN A 19 -8.85 -4.48 11.89
C ASN A 19 -7.87 -4.31 10.73
N VAL A 20 -8.26 -4.69 9.50
CA VAL A 20 -7.44 -4.47 8.28
C VAL A 20 -7.22 -2.97 8.05
N LEU A 21 -8.25 -2.12 8.21
CA LEU A 21 -8.13 -0.67 8.08
C LEU A 21 -7.25 -0.05 9.18
N MET A 22 -7.31 -0.58 10.41
CA MET A 22 -6.39 -0.17 11.47
C MET A 22 -4.95 -0.58 11.17
N LEU A 23 -4.75 -1.83 10.73
CA LEU A 23 -3.44 -2.32 10.32
C LEU A 23 -2.85 -1.47 9.18
N ARG A 24 -3.68 -1.08 8.20
CA ARG A 24 -3.28 -0.14 7.15
C ARG A 24 -2.72 1.15 7.72
N ARG A 25 -3.43 1.79 8.65
CA ARG A 25 -2.99 3.04 9.28
C ARG A 25 -1.64 2.85 9.99
N VAL A 26 -1.48 1.75 10.72
CA VAL A 26 -0.22 1.41 11.39
C VAL A 26 0.91 1.25 10.38
N ILE A 27 0.71 0.48 9.30
CA ILE A 27 1.72 0.29 8.25
C ILE A 27 2.13 1.61 7.63
N LEU A 28 1.17 2.49 7.31
CA LEU A 28 1.49 3.80 6.72
C LEU A 28 2.26 4.70 7.69
N VAL A 29 1.93 4.66 8.98
CA VAL A 29 2.71 5.37 10.03
C VAL A 29 4.12 4.81 10.13
N LEU A 30 4.29 3.49 10.09
CA LEU A 30 5.62 2.87 10.14
C LEU A 30 6.47 3.23 8.92
N ILE A 31 5.89 3.20 7.71
CA ILE A 31 6.57 3.66 6.48
C ILE A 31 7.00 5.12 6.63
N TYR A 32 6.12 5.98 7.14
CA TYR A 32 6.43 7.40 7.30
C TYR A 32 7.53 7.65 8.34
N ALA A 33 7.47 6.96 9.49
CA ALA A 33 8.34 7.17 10.63
C ALA A 33 9.74 6.57 10.45
N PHE A 34 9.83 5.38 9.85
CA PHE A 34 11.07 4.60 9.81
C PHE A 34 11.79 4.62 8.46
N MET A 35 11.14 5.04 7.37
CA MET A 35 11.80 5.09 6.07
C MET A 35 12.51 6.45 5.88
N PRO A 36 13.86 6.46 5.75
CA PRO A 36 14.63 7.70 5.73
C PRO A 36 14.55 8.41 4.37
N PHE A 37 14.51 7.64 3.27
CA PHE A 37 14.54 8.19 1.91
C PHE A 37 13.14 8.54 1.41
N SER A 38 12.99 9.73 0.84
CA SER A 38 11.74 10.28 0.30
C SER A 38 11.15 9.42 -0.82
N VAL A 39 11.98 9.03 -1.80
CA VAL A 39 11.55 8.22 -2.95
C VAL A 39 11.05 6.85 -2.51
N SER A 40 11.83 6.16 -1.67
CA SER A 40 11.44 4.85 -1.13
C SER A 40 10.15 4.95 -0.31
N LYS A 41 9.98 6.03 0.46
CA LYS A 41 8.80 6.27 1.29
C LYS A 41 7.54 6.40 0.46
N GLU A 42 7.57 7.21 -0.59
CA GLU A 42 6.45 7.36 -1.52
C GLU A 42 6.18 6.06 -2.30
N ALA A 43 7.22 5.35 -2.74
CA ALA A 43 7.07 4.07 -3.41
C ALA A 43 6.42 3.01 -2.50
N ALA A 44 6.86 2.93 -1.24
CA ALA A 44 6.30 2.03 -0.24
C ALA A 44 4.85 2.42 0.13
N PHE A 45 4.56 3.72 0.22
CA PHE A 45 3.21 4.23 0.46
C PHE A 45 2.27 3.84 -0.70
N LEU A 46 2.68 4.05 -1.94
CA LEU A 46 1.94 3.66 -3.13
C LEU A 46 1.68 2.15 -3.15
N PHE A 47 2.72 1.35 -2.95
CA PHE A 47 2.63 -0.10 -2.95
C PHE A 47 1.70 -0.63 -1.86
N ALA A 48 1.81 -0.11 -0.63
CA ALA A 48 0.93 -0.49 0.47
C ALA A 48 -0.54 -0.19 0.15
N ASN A 49 -0.85 1.01 -0.34
CA ASN A 49 -2.22 1.37 -0.71
C ASN A 49 -2.76 0.51 -1.87
N ALA A 50 -1.92 0.16 -2.85
CA ALA A 50 -2.30 -0.74 -3.93
C ALA A 50 -2.63 -2.15 -3.42
N LEU A 51 -1.83 -2.68 -2.48
CA LEU A 51 -2.12 -3.97 -1.84
C LEU A 51 -3.45 -3.95 -1.08
N PHE A 52 -3.74 -2.88 -0.33
CA PHE A 52 -5.04 -2.74 0.35
C PHE A 52 -6.20 -2.64 -0.63
N LEU A 53 -6.04 -1.94 -1.76
CA LEU A 53 -7.05 -1.87 -2.81
C LEU A 53 -7.32 -3.26 -3.45
N VAL A 54 -6.26 -4.02 -3.74
CA VAL A 54 -6.38 -5.39 -4.26
C VAL A 54 -7.08 -6.28 -3.24
N HIS A 55 -6.63 -6.25 -1.98
CA HIS A 55 -7.23 -7.03 -0.91
C HIS A 55 -8.71 -6.69 -0.71
N HIS A 56 -9.08 -5.40 -0.68
CA HIS A 56 -10.46 -4.93 -0.63
C HIS A 56 -11.30 -5.47 -1.80
N SER A 57 -10.76 -5.37 -3.02
CA SER A 57 -11.45 -5.78 -4.25
C SER A 57 -11.75 -7.28 -4.29
N LEU A 58 -10.87 -8.09 -3.69
CA LEU A 58 -11.05 -9.53 -3.56
C LEU A 58 -11.99 -9.90 -2.40
N SER A 59 -11.83 -9.26 -1.25
CA SER A 59 -12.57 -9.61 -0.03
C SER A 59 -14.00 -9.09 -0.02
N ARG A 60 -14.28 -7.96 -0.69
CA ARG A 60 -15.60 -7.28 -0.71
C ARG A 60 -16.27 -7.32 0.67
N PRO A 61 -15.67 -6.65 1.66
CA PRO A 61 -16.00 -6.80 3.08
C PRO A 61 -17.43 -6.35 3.42
N TYR A 62 -17.99 -5.42 2.65
CA TYR A 62 -19.32 -4.88 2.93
C TYR A 62 -20.41 -5.72 2.27
N LEU A 63 -21.55 -5.87 2.94
CA LEU A 63 -22.74 -6.47 2.34
C LEU A 63 -23.36 -5.56 1.26
N SER A 64 -23.26 -4.24 1.45
CA SER A 64 -23.74 -3.25 0.48
C SER A 64 -22.74 -3.07 -0.67
N SER A 65 -23.20 -3.28 -1.90
CA SER A 65 -22.42 -3.00 -3.10
C SER A 65 -21.96 -1.54 -3.17
N ALA A 66 -22.83 -0.60 -2.76
CA ALA A 66 -22.49 0.81 -2.71
C ALA A 66 -21.36 1.11 -1.71
N ALA A 67 -21.37 0.45 -0.54
CA ALA A 67 -20.29 0.62 0.45
C ALA A 67 -18.95 0.08 -0.07
N ASN A 68 -18.95 -1.09 -0.73
CA ASN A 68 -17.73 -1.60 -1.37
C ASN A 68 -17.22 -0.64 -2.45
N MET A 69 -18.11 -0.09 -3.28
CA MET A 69 -17.75 0.85 -4.34
C MET A 69 -17.14 2.14 -3.78
N VAL A 70 -17.76 2.72 -2.75
CA VAL A 70 -17.23 3.93 -2.10
C VAL A 70 -15.83 3.67 -1.53
N GLU A 71 -15.64 2.58 -0.80
CA GLU A 71 -14.32 2.24 -0.24
C GLU A 71 -13.29 1.96 -1.35
N SER A 72 -13.68 1.27 -2.42
CA SER A 72 -12.81 1.06 -3.60
C SER A 72 -12.39 2.38 -4.24
N LEU A 73 -13.29 3.35 -4.37
CA LEU A 73 -12.97 4.68 -4.91
C LEU A 73 -12.03 5.46 -3.99
N MET A 74 -12.23 5.38 -2.67
CA MET A 74 -11.36 6.04 -1.70
C MET A 74 -9.95 5.46 -1.71
N LEU A 75 -9.82 4.13 -1.73
CA LEU A 75 -8.53 3.44 -1.86
C LEU A 75 -7.90 3.72 -3.23
N GLY A 76 -8.70 3.73 -4.30
CA GLY A 76 -8.26 4.09 -5.65
C GLY A 76 -7.69 5.50 -5.74
N ASN A 77 -8.35 6.48 -5.11
CA ASN A 77 -7.85 7.85 -5.04
C ASN A 77 -6.49 7.95 -4.35
N LEU A 78 -6.27 7.18 -3.28
CA LEU A 78 -4.98 7.19 -2.58
C LEU A 78 -3.86 6.56 -3.41
N VAL A 79 -4.17 5.51 -4.16
CA VAL A 79 -3.24 4.93 -5.15
C VAL A 79 -2.94 5.94 -6.26
N ALA A 80 -3.95 6.63 -6.77
CA ALA A 80 -3.77 7.65 -7.81
C ALA A 80 -2.89 8.81 -7.31
N ILE A 81 -3.13 9.32 -6.10
CA ILE A 81 -2.30 10.37 -5.49
C ILE A 81 -0.85 9.88 -5.35
N GLY A 82 -0.63 8.67 -4.83
CA GLY A 82 0.72 8.11 -4.71
C GLY A 82 1.41 7.93 -6.07
N ALA A 83 0.66 7.49 -7.09
CA ALA A 83 1.18 7.31 -8.44
C ALA A 83 1.55 8.63 -9.13
N LEU A 84 0.85 9.73 -8.81
CA LEU A 84 1.18 11.08 -9.29
C LEU A 84 2.33 11.70 -8.50
N ASN A 85 2.41 11.45 -7.19
CA ASN A 85 3.47 12.00 -6.34
C ASN A 85 4.83 11.34 -6.57
N LEU A 86 4.86 10.03 -6.84
CA LEU A 86 6.13 9.30 -6.95
C LEU A 86 7.03 9.85 -8.08
N PRO A 87 6.56 10.07 -9.33
CA PRO A 87 7.36 10.69 -10.38
C PRO A 87 7.85 12.08 -10.00
N TYR A 88 7.02 12.90 -9.35
CA TYR A 88 7.38 14.24 -8.91
C TYR A 88 8.50 14.23 -7.87
N VAL A 89 8.42 13.33 -6.88
CA VAL A 89 9.46 13.19 -5.86
C VAL A 89 10.76 12.66 -6.46
N VAL A 90 10.68 11.72 -7.41
CA VAL A 90 11.84 11.23 -8.16
C VAL A 90 12.50 12.35 -8.96
N GLU A 91 11.72 13.13 -9.70
CA GLU A 91 12.22 14.26 -10.50
C GLU A 91 12.89 15.32 -9.61
N MET A 92 12.26 15.70 -8.49
CA MET A 92 12.86 16.62 -7.51
C MET A 92 14.19 16.11 -6.94
N HIS A 93 14.30 14.79 -6.74
CA HIS A 93 15.52 14.17 -6.21
C HIS A 93 16.65 14.16 -7.24
N ILE A 94 16.31 13.87 -8.50
CA ILE A 94 17.24 13.93 -9.64
C ILE A 94 17.73 15.37 -9.85
N LEU A 95 16.82 16.36 -9.85
CA LEU A 95 17.14 17.77 -10.08
C LEU A 95 17.97 18.38 -8.95
N LYS A 96 17.82 17.90 -7.71
CA LYS A 96 18.64 18.32 -6.56
C LYS A 96 20.03 17.69 -6.52
N GLY A 97 20.32 16.69 -7.37
CA GLY A 97 21.62 16.03 -7.41
C GLY A 97 21.94 15.25 -6.13
N ASP A 98 20.93 14.73 -5.43
CA ASP A 98 21.14 13.97 -4.20
C ASP A 98 21.69 12.56 -4.51
N SER A 99 22.91 12.29 -4.04
CA SER A 99 23.71 11.04 -4.20
C SER A 99 23.03 9.73 -3.77
N SER A 100 21.88 9.83 -3.12
CA SER A 100 21.10 8.65 -2.70
C SER A 100 20.47 7.84 -3.85
N LEU A 101 20.23 8.43 -5.03
CA LEU A 101 19.70 7.67 -6.18
C LEU A 101 20.78 6.75 -6.77
N SER A 102 22.03 7.20 -6.80
CA SER A 102 23.18 6.34 -7.11
C SER A 102 23.42 5.28 -6.04
N GLU A 103 23.17 5.56 -4.75
CA GLU A 103 23.27 4.54 -3.70
C GLU A 103 22.15 3.50 -3.79
N VAL A 104 20.91 3.91 -4.12
CA VAL A 104 19.79 2.98 -4.31
C VAL A 104 19.97 2.12 -5.57
N LEU A 105 20.45 2.70 -6.67
CA LEU A 105 20.81 1.95 -7.88
C LEU A 105 21.97 0.99 -7.61
N SER A 106 23.00 1.43 -6.89
CA SER A 106 24.12 0.57 -6.49
C SER A 106 23.68 -0.54 -5.53
N ALA A 107 22.77 -0.26 -4.60
CA ALA A 107 22.20 -1.26 -3.70
C ALA A 107 21.33 -2.27 -4.47
N ALA A 108 20.59 -1.83 -5.49
CA ALA A 108 19.80 -2.69 -6.35
C ALA A 108 20.67 -3.59 -7.24
N GLU A 109 21.75 -3.07 -7.82
CA GLU A 109 22.74 -3.85 -8.58
C GLU A 109 23.40 -4.92 -7.68
N ASN A 110 23.84 -4.55 -6.48
CA ASN A 110 24.42 -5.50 -5.53
C ASN A 110 23.42 -6.61 -5.12
N LEU A 111 22.13 -6.29 -5.00
CA LEU A 111 21.11 -7.28 -4.67
C LEU A 111 20.85 -8.25 -5.84
N GLN A 112 20.95 -7.73 -7.07
CA GLN A 112 20.84 -8.51 -8.28
C GLN A 112 22.03 -9.48 -8.45
N ASP A 113 23.25 -9.05 -8.10
CA ASP A 113 24.45 -9.88 -8.10
C ASP A 113 24.41 -10.97 -7.02
N VAL A 114 23.89 -10.66 -5.83
CA VAL A 114 23.69 -11.65 -4.75
C VAL A 114 22.64 -12.70 -5.13
N LEU A 115 21.57 -12.30 -5.81
CA LEU A 115 20.55 -13.23 -6.31
C LEU A 115 21.05 -14.06 -7.50
N ALA A 116 21.96 -13.52 -8.33
CA ALA A 116 22.60 -14.24 -9.42
C ALA A 116 23.65 -15.27 -8.94
N PHE A 117 24.26 -15.06 -7.78
CA PHE A 117 25.20 -16.02 -7.14
C PHE A 117 24.51 -17.11 -6.30
N GLY A 118 23.19 -17.01 -6.10
CA GLY A 118 22.38 -17.95 -5.31
C GLY A 118 21.72 -19.08 -6.10
N VAL A 119 22.04 -19.24 -7.39
CA VAL A 119 21.61 -20.34 -8.29
C VAL A 119 22.84 -21.08 -8.80
#